data_AF-A0A1I9Y2X8-F1
#
_entry.id   AF-A0A1I9Y2X8-F1
#
_cell.length_a   1.000
_cell.length_b   1.000
_cell.length_c   1.000
_cell.angle_alpha   90.00
_cell.angle_beta   90.00
_cell.angle_gamma   90.00
#
_symmetry.space_group_name_H-M   'P 1'
#
loop_
_entity.id
_entity.type
_entity.pdbx_description
1 polymer ?
#
loop_
_entity_poly.entity_id
_entity_poly.type
_entity_poly.pdbx_seq_one_letter_code
_entity_poly.pdbx_strand_id
1 'polypeptide(L)'
;MPTTVLHRRLRILCLGALLAAPAAWADSYTDFQQASARLQAMMAASTVQSGLPRLRDPAVAQLFAHVADGPRLFQAPVSALHDMNQSVALCERATNLGKAYYAFGLERPLPLSGAELQQARKDQVTQNLAEYGDEMSTMFAFGVHCHAHLIGLMAQEFSGQPVQEVSGTERLRARAFSKGSATAYTGVVQFVLAPFWSVAQKKRMLEAAAQHAAVHVGLMPPPLRERLLASLDGVDQELDPALAPSLATIRQALAVTSCDGLCQYY
;
A
#
# COMPACT_ATOMS: atom_id res chain seq x y z
N MET A 1 -68.42 -34.85 -9.46
CA MET A 1 -67.78 -35.76 -8.48
C MET A 1 -66.28 -35.80 -8.80
N PRO A 2 -65.37 -35.93 -7.82
CA PRO A 2 -64.98 -34.98 -6.79
C PRO A 2 -63.49 -34.55 -6.90
N THR A 3 -63.09 -33.57 -6.07
CA THR A 3 -61.75 -33.36 -5.46
C THR A 3 -60.56 -33.00 -6.39
N THR A 4 -59.62 -32.11 -6.05
CA THR A 4 -59.03 -31.90 -4.73
C THR A 4 -58.32 -30.55 -4.62
N VAL A 5 -58.51 -29.95 -3.46
CA VAL A 5 -57.78 -28.82 -2.88
C VAL A 5 -56.31 -29.18 -2.67
N LEU A 6 -55.37 -28.42 -3.24
CA LEU A 6 -54.04 -28.17 -2.65
C LEU A 6 -53.30 -27.15 -3.50
N HIS A 7 -53.05 -25.93 -3.00
CA HIS A 7 -51.86 -25.10 -3.29
C HIS A 7 -51.98 -23.69 -2.69
N ARG A 8 -52.53 -23.55 -1.47
CA ARG A 8 -52.55 -22.28 -0.73
C ARG A 8 -51.52 -22.22 0.41
N ARG A 9 -50.44 -23.00 0.31
CA ARG A 9 -49.31 -23.02 1.26
C ARG A 9 -47.94 -22.83 0.59
N LEU A 10 -47.88 -22.03 -0.47
CA LEU A 10 -46.63 -21.72 -1.18
C LEU A 10 -46.35 -20.20 -1.25
N ARG A 11 -46.70 -19.46 -0.19
CA ARG A 11 -46.48 -18.00 -0.12
C ARG A 11 -45.77 -17.52 1.16
N ILE A 12 -45.26 -18.42 2.00
CA ILE A 12 -44.55 -18.07 3.24
C ILE A 12 -43.26 -18.89 3.31
N LEU A 13 -42.33 -18.68 2.38
CA LEU A 13 -41.00 -19.32 2.42
C LEU A 13 -39.91 -18.55 1.64
N CYS A 14 -40.12 -17.26 1.36
CA CYS A 14 -39.11 -16.40 0.70
C CYS A 14 -38.91 -15.06 1.44
N LEU A 15 -38.96 -15.07 2.77
CA LEU A 15 -38.72 -13.89 3.62
C LEU A 15 -37.62 -14.14 4.66
N GLY A 16 -36.69 -15.06 4.35
CA GLY A 16 -35.61 -15.48 5.25
C GLY A 16 -34.25 -15.55 4.56
N ALA A 17 -33.89 -14.56 3.74
CA ALA A 17 -32.59 -14.50 3.06
C ALA A 17 -31.99 -13.08 3.00
N LEU A 18 -32.22 -12.25 4.03
CA LEU A 18 -31.66 -10.90 4.10
C LEU A 18 -30.83 -10.61 5.37
N LEU A 19 -30.40 -11.64 6.10
CA LEU A 19 -29.57 -11.48 7.29
C LEU A 19 -28.37 -12.44 7.27
N ALA A 20 -27.48 -12.29 6.29
CA ALA A 20 -26.18 -12.94 6.32
C ALA A 20 -25.16 -12.19 5.44
N ALA A 21 -24.62 -11.08 5.96
CA ALA A 21 -23.37 -10.51 5.43
C ALA A 21 -22.48 -9.70 6.41
N PRO A 22 -22.58 -9.75 7.76
CA PRO A 22 -21.56 -9.10 8.60
C PRO A 22 -20.35 -9.99 8.93
N ALA A 23 -20.41 -11.31 8.71
CA ALA A 23 -19.34 -12.22 9.15
C ALA A 23 -18.02 -12.05 8.37
N ALA A 24 -18.08 -12.00 7.03
CA ALA A 24 -16.87 -11.99 6.18
C ALA A 24 -16.00 -10.72 6.32
N TRP A 25 -16.50 -9.66 6.97
CA TRP A 25 -15.83 -8.36 7.04
C TRP A 25 -15.01 -8.20 8.33
N ALA A 26 -15.50 -8.76 9.45
CA ALA A 26 -14.74 -8.87 10.70
C ALA A 26 -13.50 -9.80 10.55
N ASP A 27 -13.55 -10.70 9.57
CA ASP A 27 -12.47 -11.63 9.26
C ASP A 27 -11.26 -10.90 8.66
N SER A 28 -11.44 -9.84 7.86
CA SER A 28 -10.33 -9.20 7.11
C SER A 28 -9.17 -8.67 7.96
N TYR A 29 -9.48 -7.98 9.06
CA TYR A 29 -8.47 -7.48 10.00
C TYR A 29 -7.81 -8.62 10.78
N THR A 30 -8.59 -9.59 11.23
CA THR A 30 -8.07 -10.77 11.96
C THR A 30 -7.16 -11.61 11.07
N ASP A 31 -7.57 -11.85 9.81
CA ASP A 31 -6.77 -12.54 8.79
C ASP A 31 -5.44 -11.83 8.58
N PHE A 32 -5.44 -10.50 8.43
CA PHE A 32 -4.23 -9.71 8.30
C PHE A 32 -3.33 -9.90 9.52
N GLN A 33 -3.87 -9.79 10.74
CA GLN A 33 -3.08 -9.91 11.97
C GLN A 33 -2.42 -11.29 12.08
N GLN A 34 -3.18 -12.36 11.82
CA GLN A 34 -2.67 -13.73 11.87
C GLN A 34 -1.65 -14.02 10.77
N ALA A 35 -1.95 -13.62 9.53
CA ALA A 35 -1.05 -13.84 8.40
C ALA A 35 0.25 -13.04 8.53
N SER A 36 0.17 -11.78 8.99
CA SER A 36 1.35 -10.93 9.21
C SER A 36 2.22 -11.46 10.34
N ALA A 37 1.63 -11.91 11.45
CA ALA A 37 2.38 -12.53 12.55
C ALA A 37 3.07 -13.83 12.11
N ARG A 38 2.38 -14.69 11.35
CA ARG A 38 2.96 -15.92 10.81
C ARG A 38 4.09 -15.63 9.84
N LEU A 39 3.91 -14.68 8.92
CA LEU A 39 4.96 -14.28 7.99
C LEU A 39 6.16 -13.70 8.73
N GLN A 40 5.95 -12.83 9.72
CA GLN A 40 7.01 -12.28 10.56
C GLN A 40 7.80 -13.37 11.29
N ALA A 41 7.13 -14.39 11.83
CA ALA A 41 7.80 -15.53 12.46
C ALA A 41 8.66 -16.32 11.47
N MET A 42 8.17 -16.54 10.23
CA MET A 42 8.96 -17.19 9.18
C MET A 42 10.19 -16.37 8.78
N MET A 43 10.05 -15.05 8.66
CA MET A 43 11.16 -14.14 8.38
C MET A 43 12.20 -14.14 9.51
N ALA A 44 11.76 -14.15 10.77
CA ALA A 44 12.65 -14.22 11.92
C ALA A 44 13.42 -15.55 12.01
N ALA A 45 12.83 -16.65 11.54
CA ALA A 45 13.47 -17.96 11.48
C ALA A 45 14.40 -18.15 10.26
N SER A 46 14.42 -17.18 9.34
CA SER A 46 15.17 -17.29 8.08
C SER A 46 16.67 -17.13 8.30
N THR A 47 17.46 -17.97 7.64
CA THR A 47 18.92 -17.89 7.60
C THR A 47 19.39 -17.50 6.20
N VAL A 48 20.70 -17.25 6.05
CA VAL A 48 21.32 -17.01 4.73
C VAL A 48 20.97 -18.12 3.74
N GLN A 49 21.03 -19.35 4.24
CA GLN A 49 20.91 -20.55 3.43
C GLN A 49 19.46 -20.83 3.06
N SER A 50 18.51 -20.57 3.97
CA SER A 50 17.09 -20.74 3.68
C SER A 50 16.49 -19.58 2.87
N GLY A 51 17.08 -18.39 2.99
CA GLY A 51 16.49 -17.14 2.49
C GLY A 51 15.20 -16.76 3.22
N LEU A 52 14.60 -15.64 2.82
CA LEU A 52 13.28 -15.20 3.29
C LEU A 52 12.13 -15.96 2.61
N PRO A 53 10.94 -16.03 3.23
CA PRO A 53 9.72 -16.59 2.64
C PRO A 53 9.43 -15.98 1.26
N ARG A 54 8.96 -16.79 0.30
CA ARG A 54 8.81 -16.34 -1.10
C ARG A 54 7.40 -16.48 -1.61
N LEU A 55 6.90 -15.51 -2.37
CA LEU A 55 5.60 -15.56 -3.05
C LEU A 55 5.44 -16.76 -4.00
N ARG A 56 6.55 -17.30 -4.52
CA ARG A 56 6.52 -18.53 -5.34
C ARG A 56 6.18 -19.80 -4.54
N ASP A 57 6.30 -19.77 -3.22
CA ASP A 57 5.84 -20.84 -2.34
C ASP A 57 4.32 -20.66 -2.11
N PRO A 58 3.48 -21.66 -2.47
CA PRO A 58 2.04 -21.57 -2.30
C PRO A 58 1.59 -21.25 -0.87
N ALA A 59 2.29 -21.74 0.16
CA ALA A 59 1.94 -21.47 1.54
C ALA A 59 2.20 -20.01 1.92
N VAL A 60 3.27 -19.42 1.39
CA VAL A 60 3.59 -18.00 1.59
C VAL A 60 2.68 -17.11 0.75
N ALA A 61 2.35 -17.52 -0.48
CA ALA A 61 1.40 -16.82 -1.34
C ALA A 61 0.04 -16.61 -0.65
N GLN A 62 -0.45 -17.63 0.06
CA GLN A 62 -1.68 -17.52 0.86
C GLN A 62 -1.56 -16.48 1.98
N LEU A 63 -0.42 -16.38 2.66
CA LEU A 63 -0.21 -15.35 3.67
C LEU A 63 -0.22 -13.96 3.04
N PHE A 64 0.47 -13.77 1.92
CA PHE A 64 0.49 -12.49 1.20
C PHE A 64 -0.89 -12.08 0.67
N ALA A 65 -1.73 -13.03 0.27
CA ALA A 65 -3.11 -12.76 -0.13
C ALA A 65 -3.95 -12.11 0.99
N HIS A 66 -3.52 -12.20 2.25
CA HIS A 66 -4.13 -11.49 3.37
C HIS A 66 -3.33 -10.25 3.79
N VAL A 67 -2.00 -10.36 3.83
CA VAL A 67 -1.11 -9.29 4.33
C VAL A 67 -1.04 -8.11 3.37
N ALA A 68 -1.17 -8.34 2.06
CA ALA A 68 -1.03 -7.30 1.05
C ALA A 68 -2.33 -6.93 0.32
N ASP A 69 -3.47 -7.50 0.74
CA ASP A 69 -4.79 -7.17 0.20
C ASP A 69 -5.35 -5.91 0.87
N GLY A 70 -4.71 -4.78 0.55
CA GLY A 70 -5.10 -3.45 1.00
C GLY A 70 -6.55 -3.10 0.65
N PRO A 71 -7.02 -3.31 -0.60
CA PRO A 71 -8.42 -3.07 -0.95
C PRO A 71 -9.41 -3.78 -0.04
N ARG A 72 -9.27 -5.09 0.18
CA ARG A 72 -10.18 -5.84 1.06
C ARG A 72 -10.11 -5.34 2.49
N LEU A 73 -8.90 -5.07 2.99
CA LEU A 73 -8.68 -4.65 4.37
C LEU A 73 -9.30 -3.28 4.68
N PHE A 74 -9.07 -2.29 3.81
CA PHE A 74 -9.49 -0.90 4.07
C PHE A 74 -10.88 -0.55 3.53
N GLN A 75 -11.48 -1.36 2.66
CA GLN A 75 -12.89 -1.20 2.29
C GLN A 75 -13.83 -1.70 3.38
N ALA A 76 -13.36 -2.56 4.29
CA ALA A 76 -14.20 -3.11 5.33
C ALA A 76 -14.45 -2.12 6.47
N PRO A 77 -15.69 -1.97 7.02
CA PRO A 77 -15.98 -1.08 8.12
C PRO A 77 -15.55 -1.76 9.42
N VAL A 78 -14.25 -2.00 9.54
CA VAL A 78 -13.64 -2.52 10.75
C VAL A 78 -13.42 -1.33 11.67
N SER A 79 -14.10 -1.31 12.82
CA SER A 79 -14.00 -0.22 13.81
C SER A 79 -12.55 0.09 14.20
N ALA A 80 -11.71 -0.93 14.33
CA ALA A 80 -10.28 -0.81 14.61
C ALA A 80 -9.54 0.07 13.58
N LEU A 81 -9.92 0.01 12.30
CA LEU A 81 -9.28 0.76 11.23
C LEU A 81 -9.78 2.22 11.15
N HIS A 82 -10.78 2.61 11.94
CA HIS A 82 -11.13 4.02 12.11
C HIS A 82 -10.28 4.71 13.18
N ASP A 83 -9.58 3.94 14.03
CA ASP A 83 -8.60 4.49 14.96
C ASP A 83 -7.26 4.73 14.22
N MET A 84 -6.75 5.97 14.31
CA MET A 84 -5.51 6.37 13.66
C MET A 84 -4.31 5.57 14.19
N ASN A 85 -4.22 5.34 15.50
CA ASN A 85 -3.06 4.68 16.09
C ASN A 85 -3.01 3.20 15.74
N GLN A 86 -4.16 2.51 15.75
CA GLN A 86 -4.27 1.12 15.31
C GLN A 86 -3.96 0.97 13.82
N SER A 87 -4.45 1.89 12.99
CA SER A 87 -4.15 1.92 11.56
C SER A 87 -2.67 2.14 11.30
N VAL A 88 -2.03 3.06 12.03
CA VAL A 88 -0.57 3.30 11.94
C VAL A 88 0.21 2.05 12.33
N ALA A 89 -0.10 1.42 13.47
CA ALA A 89 0.61 0.22 13.92
C ALA A 89 0.50 -0.93 12.91
N LEU A 90 -0.66 -1.10 12.29
CA LEU A 90 -0.88 -2.08 11.23
C LEU A 90 -0.04 -1.78 9.97
N CYS A 91 -0.08 -0.53 9.54
CA CYS A 91 0.69 0.00 8.43
C CYS A 91 2.21 -0.16 8.62
N GLU A 92 2.71 0.14 9.82
CA GLU A 92 4.11 -0.03 10.19
C GLU A 92 4.52 -1.50 10.16
N ARG A 93 3.66 -2.41 10.63
CA ARG A 93 3.95 -3.85 10.56
C ARG A 93 4.15 -4.31 9.12
N ALA A 94 3.24 -3.98 8.21
CA ALA A 94 3.39 -4.35 6.80
C ALA A 94 4.63 -3.70 6.16
N THR A 95 4.89 -2.44 6.49
CA THR A 95 6.10 -1.72 6.04
C THR A 95 7.37 -2.42 6.50
N ASN A 96 7.41 -2.90 7.75
CA ASN A 96 8.56 -3.62 8.30
C ASN A 96 8.75 -4.99 7.64
N LEU A 97 7.68 -5.68 7.24
CA LEU A 97 7.76 -6.90 6.42
C LEU A 97 8.42 -6.59 5.06
N GLY A 98 8.00 -5.52 4.37
CA GLY A 98 8.64 -5.08 3.13
C GLY A 98 10.12 -4.71 3.30
N LYS A 99 10.44 -3.95 4.36
CA LYS A 99 11.83 -3.57 4.69
C LYS A 99 12.73 -4.76 4.95
N ALA A 100 12.22 -5.83 5.55
CA ALA A 100 13.02 -7.02 5.83
C ALA A 100 13.51 -7.71 4.56
N TYR A 101 12.75 -7.70 3.46
CA TYR A 101 13.23 -8.17 2.15
C TYR A 101 14.35 -7.29 1.59
N TYR A 102 14.18 -5.97 1.66
CA TYR A 102 15.21 -5.02 1.23
C TYR A 102 16.51 -5.15 2.05
N ALA A 103 16.38 -5.30 3.36
CA ALA A 103 17.51 -5.29 4.31
C ALA A 103 18.16 -6.66 4.52
N PHE A 104 17.67 -7.72 3.88
CA PHE A 104 18.13 -9.08 4.13
C PHE A 104 19.64 -9.22 3.92
N GLY A 105 20.35 -9.69 4.96
CA GLY A 105 21.80 -9.86 4.94
C GLY A 105 22.62 -8.58 5.13
N LEU A 106 22.03 -7.38 5.15
CA LEU A 106 22.76 -6.12 5.33
C LEU A 106 23.33 -5.92 6.74
N GLU A 107 22.79 -6.58 7.75
CA GLU A 107 23.29 -6.47 9.12
C GLU A 107 24.52 -7.34 9.38
N ARG A 108 24.87 -8.24 8.44
CA ARG A 108 25.99 -9.16 8.65
C ARG A 108 27.31 -8.39 8.71
N PRO A 109 28.18 -8.65 9.70
CA PRO A 109 29.51 -8.08 9.70
C PRO A 109 30.28 -8.62 8.49
N LEU A 110 30.88 -7.71 7.74
CA LEU A 110 31.80 -8.03 6.65
C LEU A 110 33.19 -7.57 7.07
N PRO A 111 34.26 -8.34 6.78
CA PRO A 111 35.64 -7.93 7.02
C PRO A 111 36.11 -6.91 5.95
N LEU A 112 35.27 -5.90 5.68
CA LEU A 112 35.48 -4.84 4.69
C LEU A 112 35.32 -3.49 5.40
N SER A 113 35.90 -2.44 4.83
CA SER A 113 35.77 -1.07 5.36
C SER A 113 35.67 -0.03 4.24
N GLY A 114 35.36 1.21 4.60
CA GLY A 114 35.35 2.33 3.67
C GLY A 114 34.47 2.09 2.43
N ALA A 115 35.03 2.39 1.25
CA ALA A 115 34.33 2.28 -0.03
C ALA A 115 33.95 0.83 -0.40
N GLU A 116 34.79 -0.14 -0.06
CA GLU A 116 34.55 -1.56 -0.37
C GLU A 116 33.34 -2.10 0.40
N LEU A 117 33.21 -1.73 1.68
CA LEU A 117 32.02 -2.06 2.46
C LEU A 117 30.77 -1.43 1.85
N GLN A 118 30.84 -0.15 1.46
CA GLN A 118 29.69 0.53 0.85
C GLN A 118 29.28 -0.11 -0.48
N GLN A 119 30.24 -0.51 -1.31
CA GLN A 119 29.95 -1.21 -2.56
C GLN A 119 29.31 -2.57 -2.30
N ALA A 120 29.87 -3.37 -1.39
CA ALA A 120 29.31 -4.68 -1.03
C ALA A 120 27.86 -4.57 -0.51
N ARG A 121 27.54 -3.51 0.26
CA ARG A 121 26.16 -3.24 0.70
C ARG A 121 25.24 -2.86 -0.45
N LYS A 122 25.69 -2.03 -1.40
CA LYS A 122 24.91 -1.69 -2.60
C LYS A 122 24.65 -2.90 -3.48
N ASP A 123 25.65 -3.77 -3.64
CA ASP A 123 25.53 -5.01 -4.39
C ASP A 123 24.51 -5.93 -3.73
N GLN A 124 24.56 -6.08 -2.40
CA GLN A 124 23.57 -6.86 -1.65
C GLN A 124 22.15 -6.30 -1.78
N VAL A 125 21.97 -4.97 -1.72
CA VAL A 125 20.67 -4.33 -1.97
C VAL A 125 20.18 -4.64 -3.38
N THR A 126 21.05 -4.53 -4.39
CA THR A 126 20.70 -4.81 -5.79
C THR A 126 20.29 -6.27 -5.97
N GLN A 127 21.02 -7.20 -5.34
CA GLN A 127 20.65 -8.62 -5.30
C GLN A 127 19.30 -8.83 -4.63
N ASN A 128 19.03 -8.19 -3.50
CA ASN A 128 17.74 -8.31 -2.82
C ASN A 128 16.60 -7.78 -3.69
N LEU A 129 16.81 -6.66 -4.39
CA LEU A 129 15.81 -6.07 -5.28
C LEU A 129 15.46 -6.97 -6.47
N ALA A 130 16.44 -7.68 -7.02
CA ALA A 130 16.24 -8.65 -8.08
C ALA A 130 15.59 -9.94 -7.53
N GLU A 131 16.09 -10.44 -6.41
CA GLU A 131 15.66 -11.72 -5.84
C GLU A 131 14.25 -11.64 -5.24
N TYR A 132 13.92 -10.57 -4.51
CA TYR A 132 12.64 -10.43 -3.78
C TYR A 132 11.72 -9.35 -4.38
N GLY A 133 11.86 -9.07 -5.67
CA GLY A 133 11.10 -8.01 -6.34
C GLY A 133 9.58 -8.20 -6.30
N ASP A 134 9.11 -9.46 -6.31
CA ASP A 134 7.67 -9.75 -6.23
C ASP A 134 7.13 -9.41 -4.85
N GLU A 135 7.83 -9.81 -3.79
CA GLU A 135 7.46 -9.54 -2.41
C GLU A 135 7.48 -8.04 -2.12
N MET A 136 8.55 -7.36 -2.56
CA MET A 136 8.70 -5.91 -2.37
C MET A 136 7.66 -5.11 -3.14
N SER A 137 7.40 -5.43 -4.41
CA SER A 137 6.36 -4.74 -5.20
C SER A 137 4.96 -4.93 -4.62
N THR A 138 4.70 -6.11 -4.05
CA THR A 138 3.42 -6.43 -3.40
C THR A 138 3.26 -5.66 -2.08
N MET A 139 4.31 -5.59 -1.25
CA MET A 139 4.31 -4.81 -0.02
C MET A 139 4.28 -3.30 -0.29
N PHE A 140 4.92 -2.84 -1.36
CA PHE A 140 4.82 -1.45 -1.80
C PHE A 140 3.37 -1.08 -2.13
N ALA A 141 2.69 -1.90 -2.93
CA ALA A 141 1.29 -1.67 -3.27
C ALA A 141 0.42 -1.55 -2.02
N PHE A 142 0.56 -2.49 -1.08
CA PHE A 142 -0.10 -2.41 0.22
C PHE A 142 0.24 -1.12 0.97
N GLY A 143 1.51 -0.72 1.00
CA GLY A 143 1.96 0.52 1.64
C GLY A 143 1.26 1.76 1.08
N VAL A 144 1.02 1.81 -0.24
CA VAL A 144 0.23 2.88 -0.87
C VAL A 144 -1.22 2.86 -0.38
N HIS A 145 -1.88 1.70 -0.38
CA HIS A 145 -3.25 1.57 0.15
C HIS A 145 -3.36 2.04 1.61
N CYS A 146 -2.44 1.56 2.44
CA CYS A 146 -2.36 1.90 3.85
C CYS A 146 -2.15 3.40 4.05
N HIS A 147 -1.23 4.00 3.30
CA HIS A 147 -0.96 5.42 3.43
C HIS A 147 -2.16 6.24 2.97
N ALA A 148 -2.83 5.89 1.87
CA ALA A 148 -4.07 6.52 1.44
C ALA A 148 -5.19 6.44 2.50
N HIS A 149 -5.33 5.30 3.18
CA HIS A 149 -6.25 5.12 4.30
C HIS A 149 -5.97 6.09 5.45
N LEU A 150 -4.70 6.16 5.90
CA LEU A 150 -4.29 7.08 6.96
C LEU A 150 -4.51 8.55 6.58
N ILE A 151 -4.31 8.90 5.31
CA ILE A 151 -4.60 10.25 4.80
C ILE A 151 -6.10 10.55 4.89
N GLY A 152 -6.95 9.58 4.54
CA GLY A 152 -8.40 9.69 4.68
C GLY A 152 -8.83 9.94 6.13
N LEU A 153 -8.28 9.19 7.09
CA LEU A 153 -8.56 9.41 8.51
C LEU A 153 -8.14 10.80 8.98
N MET A 154 -6.94 11.26 8.58
CA MET A 154 -6.47 12.60 8.93
C MET A 154 -7.33 13.69 8.29
N ALA A 155 -7.78 13.51 7.04
CA ALA A 155 -8.67 14.46 6.37
C ALA A 155 -10.01 14.57 7.10
N GLN A 156 -10.56 13.46 7.57
CA GLN A 156 -11.79 13.44 8.36
C GLN A 156 -11.60 14.18 9.69
N GLU A 157 -10.51 13.91 10.42
CA GLU A 157 -10.17 14.60 11.67
C GLU A 157 -10.10 16.12 11.48
N PHE A 158 -9.52 16.60 10.38
CA PHE A 158 -9.36 18.03 10.11
C PHE A 158 -10.63 18.68 9.56
N SER A 159 -11.48 17.92 8.85
CA SER A 159 -12.72 18.45 8.27
C SER A 159 -13.72 18.93 9.32
N GLY A 160 -13.60 18.46 10.56
CA GLY A 160 -14.44 18.86 11.69
C GLY A 160 -14.05 20.19 12.35
N GLN A 161 -12.96 20.85 11.91
CA GLN A 161 -12.42 22.04 12.57
C GLN A 161 -12.15 23.16 11.55
N PRO A 162 -12.40 24.44 11.88
CA PRO A 162 -11.94 25.58 11.09
C PRO A 162 -10.42 25.53 10.88
N VAL A 163 -9.94 25.91 9.69
CA VAL A 163 -8.51 25.87 9.33
C VAL A 163 -7.63 26.64 10.33
N GLN A 164 -8.17 27.72 10.89
CA GLN A 164 -7.50 28.58 11.86
C GLN A 164 -7.32 27.91 13.23
N GLU A 165 -8.14 26.91 13.56
CA GLU A 165 -8.14 26.21 14.85
C GLU A 165 -7.22 24.99 14.86
N VAL A 166 -6.81 24.50 13.68
CA VAL A 166 -5.85 23.39 13.57
C VAL A 166 -4.49 23.80 14.13
N SER A 167 -4.07 23.10 15.18
CA SER A 167 -2.87 23.37 15.97
C SER A 167 -1.58 23.20 15.16
N GLY A 168 -0.48 23.78 15.66
CA GLY A 168 0.84 23.63 15.02
C GLY A 168 1.29 22.16 14.91
N THR A 169 0.98 21.33 15.91
CA THR A 169 1.32 19.90 15.91
C THR A 169 0.56 19.15 14.82
N GLU A 170 -0.73 19.43 14.65
CA GLU A 170 -1.55 18.83 13.59
C GLU A 170 -1.05 19.23 12.20
N ARG A 171 -0.69 20.51 12.00
CA ARG A 171 -0.08 20.96 10.74
C ARG A 171 1.25 20.26 10.46
N LEU A 172 2.10 20.07 11.47
CA LEU A 172 3.35 19.32 11.33
C LEU A 172 3.09 17.87 10.93
N ARG A 173 2.07 17.22 11.49
CA ARG A 173 1.64 15.87 11.08
C ARG A 173 1.23 15.84 9.61
N ALA A 174 0.38 16.77 9.15
CA ALA A 174 -0.02 16.85 7.74
C ALA A 174 1.19 17.06 6.80
N ARG A 175 2.14 17.92 7.18
CA ARG A 175 3.39 18.12 6.43
C ARG A 175 4.25 16.85 6.37
N ALA A 176 4.30 16.06 7.45
CA ALA A 176 5.02 14.80 7.46
C ALA A 176 4.40 13.77 6.49
N PHE A 177 3.07 13.66 6.46
CA PHE A 177 2.34 12.84 5.48
C PHE A 177 2.55 13.31 4.04
N SER A 178 2.53 14.62 3.81
CA SER A 178 2.85 15.24 2.51
C SER A 178 4.25 14.87 2.04
N LYS A 179 5.26 15.00 2.91
CA LYS A 179 6.65 14.59 2.62
C LYS A 179 6.76 13.09 2.34
N GLY A 180 6.07 12.25 3.13
CA GLY A 180 6.03 10.81 2.91
C GLY A 180 5.43 10.45 1.56
N SER A 181 4.32 11.10 1.18
CA SER A 181 3.67 10.89 -0.11
C SER A 181 4.56 11.33 -1.27
N ALA A 182 5.21 12.49 -1.15
CA ALA A 182 6.14 12.96 -2.18
C ALA A 182 7.35 12.03 -2.35
N THR A 183 7.87 11.48 -1.24
CA THR A 183 8.94 10.48 -1.27
C THR A 183 8.48 9.20 -1.97
N ALA A 184 7.28 8.70 -1.64
CA ALA A 184 6.71 7.53 -2.28
C ALA A 184 6.54 7.73 -3.80
N TYR A 185 6.00 8.87 -4.22
CA TYR A 185 5.77 9.17 -5.65
C TYR A 185 7.08 9.42 -6.41
N THR A 186 8.08 10.06 -5.78
CA THR A 186 9.44 10.12 -6.34
C THR A 186 10.00 8.72 -6.55
N GLY A 187 9.80 7.83 -5.57
CA GLY A 187 10.19 6.42 -5.67
C GLY A 187 9.50 5.71 -6.84
N VAL A 188 8.19 5.89 -7.02
CA VAL A 188 7.44 5.34 -8.17
C VAL A 188 8.11 5.73 -9.49
N VAL A 189 8.45 7.01 -9.67
CA VAL A 189 9.15 7.48 -10.88
C VAL A 189 10.48 6.75 -11.07
N GLN A 190 11.30 6.69 -10.03
CA GLN A 190 12.62 6.04 -10.07
C GLN A 190 12.51 4.54 -10.38
N PHE A 191 11.48 3.87 -9.86
CA PHE A 191 11.27 2.43 -10.03
C PHE A 191 10.81 2.05 -11.43
N VAL A 192 10.02 2.89 -12.09
CA VAL A 192 9.60 2.65 -13.48
C VAL A 192 10.82 2.54 -14.40
N LEU A 193 11.85 3.33 -14.12
CA LEU A 193 13.11 3.36 -14.88
C LEU A 193 14.13 2.30 -14.41
N ALA A 194 13.89 1.61 -13.30
CA ALA A 194 14.84 0.64 -12.76
C ALA A 194 14.94 -0.62 -13.67
N PRO A 195 16.14 -1.01 -14.13
CA PRO A 195 16.28 -2.09 -15.12
C PRO A 195 16.12 -3.49 -14.53
N PHE A 196 16.25 -3.64 -13.21
CA PHE A 196 16.22 -4.95 -12.52
C PHE A 196 14.82 -5.41 -12.12
N TRP A 197 13.78 -4.60 -12.33
CA TRP A 197 12.40 -4.98 -12.06
C TRP A 197 11.64 -5.37 -13.32
N SER A 198 10.85 -6.45 -13.20
CA SER A 198 10.01 -6.91 -14.30
C SER A 198 8.87 -5.93 -14.57
N VAL A 199 8.33 -5.97 -15.79
CA VAL A 199 7.14 -5.18 -16.16
C VAL A 199 5.98 -5.47 -15.22
N ALA A 200 5.78 -6.74 -14.81
CA ALA A 200 4.72 -7.12 -13.88
C ALA A 200 4.88 -6.47 -12.49
N GLN A 201 6.12 -6.42 -11.97
CA GLN A 201 6.41 -5.77 -10.68
C GLN A 201 6.15 -4.26 -10.78
N LYS A 202 6.67 -3.61 -11.81
CA LYS A 202 6.45 -2.18 -12.10
C LYS A 202 4.96 -1.86 -12.21
N LYS A 203 4.22 -2.67 -12.95
CA LYS A 203 2.78 -2.54 -13.15
C LYS A 203 2.03 -2.57 -11.83
N ARG A 204 2.30 -3.56 -10.96
CA ARG A 204 1.65 -3.68 -9.64
C ARG A 204 1.80 -2.41 -8.80
N MET A 205 3.01 -1.85 -8.75
CA MET A 205 3.27 -0.65 -7.96
C MET A 205 2.63 0.60 -8.58
N LEU A 206 2.70 0.74 -9.89
CA LEU A 206 2.07 1.85 -10.61
C LEU A 206 0.55 1.83 -10.50
N GLU A 207 -0.09 0.67 -10.61
CA GLU A 207 -1.53 0.53 -10.46
C GLU A 207 -1.99 0.93 -9.05
N ALA A 208 -1.28 0.48 -8.02
CA ALA A 208 -1.58 0.87 -6.64
C ALA A 208 -1.40 2.39 -6.42
N ALA A 209 -0.30 2.97 -6.93
CA ALA A 209 -0.08 4.41 -6.90
C ALA A 209 -1.19 5.17 -7.64
N ALA A 210 -1.50 4.78 -8.88
CA ALA A 210 -2.54 5.41 -9.69
C ALA A 210 -3.91 5.38 -9.02
N GLN A 211 -4.28 4.26 -8.38
CA GLN A 211 -5.55 4.12 -7.68
C GLN A 211 -5.75 5.17 -6.57
N HIS A 212 -4.68 5.59 -5.91
CA HIS A 212 -4.72 6.56 -4.80
C HIS A 212 -4.07 7.90 -5.13
N ALA A 213 -3.82 8.18 -6.42
CA ALA A 213 -3.07 9.36 -6.86
C ALA A 213 -3.67 10.67 -6.35
N ALA A 214 -4.98 10.85 -6.49
CA ALA A 214 -5.66 12.06 -6.04
C ALA A 214 -5.50 12.29 -4.52
N VAL A 215 -5.62 11.23 -3.71
CA VAL A 215 -5.51 11.31 -2.25
C VAL A 215 -4.09 11.70 -1.82
N HIS A 216 -3.08 11.03 -2.37
CA HIS A 216 -1.68 11.30 -2.04
C HIS A 216 -1.22 12.68 -2.51
N VAL A 217 -1.53 13.02 -3.76
CA VAL A 217 -1.13 14.27 -4.37
C VAL A 217 -1.89 15.45 -3.75
N GLY A 218 -3.14 15.24 -3.31
CA GLY A 218 -3.96 16.21 -2.59
C GLY A 218 -3.32 16.77 -1.32
N LEU A 219 -2.29 16.11 -0.76
CA LEU A 219 -1.50 16.60 0.37
C LEU A 219 -0.34 17.51 -0.01
N MET A 220 0.10 17.41 -1.25
CA MET A 220 1.30 18.10 -1.72
C MET A 220 0.91 19.54 -2.08
N PRO A 221 1.68 20.56 -1.67
CA PRO A 221 1.45 21.91 -2.18
C PRO A 221 1.76 21.95 -3.70
N PRO A 222 1.11 22.82 -4.49
CA PRO A 222 1.27 22.85 -5.95
C PRO A 222 2.74 22.86 -6.45
N PRO A 223 3.68 23.63 -5.86
CA PRO A 223 5.08 23.61 -6.30
C PRO A 223 5.79 22.25 -6.12
N LEU A 224 5.30 21.39 -5.24
CA LEU A 224 5.83 20.04 -5.09
C LEU A 224 5.26 19.10 -6.18
N ARG A 225 3.99 19.27 -6.53
CA ARG A 225 3.34 18.50 -7.61
C ARG A 225 3.97 18.83 -8.96
N GLU A 226 4.20 20.11 -9.23
CA GLU A 226 4.86 20.58 -10.45
C GLU A 226 6.26 19.98 -10.62
N ARG A 227 7.05 19.95 -9.54
CA ARG A 227 8.39 19.32 -9.56
C ARG A 227 8.33 17.82 -9.83
N LEU A 228 7.38 17.12 -9.23
CA LEU A 228 7.17 15.68 -9.48
C LEU A 228 6.69 15.45 -10.92
N LEU A 229 5.79 16.28 -11.43
CA LEU A 229 5.32 16.20 -12.81
C LEU A 229 6.46 16.41 -13.80
N ALA A 230 7.32 17.43 -13.58
CA ALA A 230 8.51 17.65 -14.41
C ALA A 230 9.50 16.48 -14.35
N SER A 231 9.60 15.78 -13.21
CA SER A 231 10.45 14.58 -13.10
C SER A 231 9.96 13.40 -13.94
N LEU A 232 8.73 13.46 -14.46
CA LEU A 232 8.13 12.46 -15.34
C LEU A 232 8.29 12.79 -16.83
N ASP A 233 8.95 13.90 -17.17
CA ASP A 233 9.21 14.28 -18.56
C ASP A 233 10.14 13.25 -19.22
N GLY A 234 9.79 12.86 -20.46
CA GLY A 234 10.58 11.89 -21.23
C GLY A 234 10.43 10.42 -20.82
N VAL A 235 9.79 10.12 -19.67
CA VAL A 235 9.60 8.73 -19.20
C VAL A 235 8.89 7.85 -20.23
N ASP A 236 7.99 8.42 -21.04
CA ASP A 236 7.20 7.68 -22.03
C ASP A 236 8.04 7.06 -23.17
N GLN A 237 9.26 7.56 -23.42
CA GLN A 237 10.09 7.10 -24.54
C GLN A 237 10.62 5.67 -24.34
N GLU A 238 10.81 5.27 -23.08
CA GLU A 238 11.37 3.97 -22.70
C GLU A 238 10.36 3.12 -21.92
N LEU A 239 9.11 3.59 -21.81
CA LEU A 239 8.08 2.96 -21.01
C LEU A 239 7.43 1.79 -21.75
N ASP A 240 7.35 0.63 -21.07
CA ASP A 240 6.50 -0.46 -21.56
C ASP A 240 5.03 0.01 -21.67
N PRO A 241 4.35 -0.20 -22.81
CA PRO A 241 2.99 0.26 -23.02
C PRO A 241 1.98 -0.19 -21.95
N ALA A 242 2.22 -1.33 -21.28
CA ALA A 242 1.36 -1.82 -20.21
C ALA A 242 1.37 -0.91 -18.95
N LEU A 243 2.37 -0.04 -18.81
CA LEU A 243 2.54 0.87 -17.67
C LEU A 243 1.97 2.27 -17.93
N ALA A 244 1.76 2.62 -19.20
CA ALA A 244 1.33 3.96 -19.61
C ALA A 244 -0.01 4.43 -18.99
N PRO A 245 -1.06 3.59 -18.86
CA PRO A 245 -2.34 4.04 -18.29
C PRO A 245 -2.20 4.52 -16.84
N SER A 246 -1.51 3.75 -15.99
CA SER A 246 -1.31 4.10 -14.59
C SER A 246 -0.46 5.36 -14.43
N LEU A 247 0.58 5.51 -15.27
CA LEU A 247 1.40 6.71 -15.26
C LEU A 247 0.61 7.96 -15.68
N ALA A 248 -0.27 7.83 -16.68
CA ALA A 248 -1.16 8.91 -17.11
C ALA A 248 -2.10 9.35 -15.98
N THR A 249 -2.69 8.41 -15.23
CA THR A 249 -3.50 8.72 -14.04
C THR A 249 -2.71 9.50 -12.98
N ILE A 250 -1.46 9.11 -12.72
CA ILE A 250 -0.60 9.83 -11.77
C ILE A 250 -0.29 11.25 -12.26
N ARG A 251 0.05 11.42 -13.55
CA ARG A 251 0.27 12.75 -14.15
C ARG A 251 -0.97 13.63 -14.06
N GLN A 252 -2.15 13.07 -14.32
CA GLN A 252 -3.41 13.80 -14.21
C GLN A 252 -3.64 14.30 -12.77
N ALA A 253 -3.38 13.48 -11.76
CA ALA A 253 -3.49 13.90 -10.37
C ALA A 253 -2.47 15.01 -10.01
N LEU A 254 -1.22 14.88 -10.48
CA LEU A 254 -0.16 15.88 -10.29
C LEU A 254 -0.45 17.23 -10.96
N ALA A 255 -1.19 17.23 -12.07
CA ALA A 255 -1.54 18.44 -12.80
C ALA A 255 -2.61 19.30 -12.12
N VAL A 256 -3.24 18.82 -11.03
CA VAL A 256 -4.22 19.60 -10.26
C VAL A 256 -3.53 20.77 -9.56
N THR A 257 -3.94 22.00 -9.90
CA THR A 257 -3.36 23.24 -9.37
C THR A 257 -4.06 23.77 -8.13
N SER A 258 -5.31 23.34 -7.86
CA SER A 258 -6.02 23.73 -6.63
C SER A 258 -5.40 23.06 -5.41
N CYS A 259 -5.43 23.77 -4.28
CA CYS A 259 -4.97 23.23 -3.01
C CYS A 259 -6.10 23.22 -1.99
N ASP A 260 -6.90 22.16 -2.07
CA ASP A 260 -8.04 21.92 -1.20
C ASP A 260 -7.72 20.83 -0.17
N GLY A 261 -8.39 20.86 0.99
CA GLY A 261 -8.22 19.85 2.03
C GLY A 261 -6.86 19.93 2.71
N LEU A 262 -6.11 18.84 2.78
CA LEU A 262 -4.96 18.75 3.66
C LEU A 262 -3.71 19.53 3.20
N CYS A 263 -3.58 19.89 1.92
CA CYS A 263 -2.45 20.71 1.48
C CYS A 263 -2.56 22.19 1.92
N GLN A 264 -3.75 22.67 2.31
CA GLN A 264 -3.95 24.05 2.75
C GLN A 264 -3.25 24.36 4.09
N TYR A 265 -2.82 23.31 4.81
CA TYR A 265 -2.10 23.39 6.08
C TYR A 265 -0.57 23.44 5.88
N TYR A 266 -0.11 23.46 4.63
CA TYR A 266 1.31 23.55 4.29
C TYR A 266 1.86 24.96 4.46
#